data_AF-A0A1I7WZF0-F1
#
_entry.id   AF-A0A1I7WZF0-F1
#
_cell.length_a   1.000
_cell.length_b   1.000
_cell.length_c   1.000
_cell.angle_alpha   90.00
_cell.angle_beta   90.00
_cell.angle_gamma   90.00
#
_symmetry.space_group_name_H-M   'P 1'
#
loop_
_entity.id
_entity.type
_entity.pdbx_description
1 polymer ?
#
loop_
_entity_poly.entity_id
_entity_poly.type
_entity_poly.pdbx_seq_one_letter_code
_entity_poly.pdbx_strand_id
1 'polypeptide(L)'
;MSCASTLSLHERGQIKVLSTTAYTVKRSADVVKRSRKPIMNFLCHQEKYGTKNSSGRPSKLNDLEKREILRTASSSTISINEICTTCGSDNSESTVWRMLDKCPNIVRSRMKCPQLTQAYNGERLC
;
A
#
# COMPACT_ATOMS: atom_id res chain seq x y z
N MET A 1 10.64 5.81 -18.24
CA MET A 1 10.06 7.09 -18.75
C MET A 1 9.43 7.81 -17.58
N SER A 2 9.97 8.97 -17.19
CA SER A 2 9.38 9.79 -16.12
C SER A 2 8.04 10.36 -16.61
N CYS A 3 6.95 10.06 -15.91
CA CYS A 3 5.66 10.68 -16.20
C CYS A 3 5.74 12.18 -15.90
N ALA A 4 5.19 13.01 -16.79
CA ALA A 4 5.06 14.44 -16.55
C ALA A 4 4.27 14.69 -15.26
N SER A 5 4.76 15.58 -14.41
CA SER A 5 4.10 15.95 -13.16
C SER A 5 2.70 16.51 -13.43
N THR A 6 1.74 16.14 -12.58
CA THR A 6 0.38 16.71 -12.59
C THR A 6 0.44 18.22 -12.50
N LEU A 7 -0.49 18.93 -13.18
CA LEU A 7 -0.56 20.39 -13.08
C LEU A 7 -0.79 20.81 -11.62
N SER A 8 0.03 21.76 -11.16
CA SER A 8 -0.11 22.40 -9.85
C SER A 8 -1.37 23.25 -9.78
N LEU A 9 -1.80 23.61 -8.56
CA LEU A 9 -2.97 24.46 -8.36
C LEU A 9 -2.83 25.83 -9.06
N HIS A 10 -1.63 26.41 -8.99
CA HIS A 10 -1.32 27.68 -9.64
C HIS A 10 -1.44 27.59 -11.17
N GLU A 11 -0.84 26.57 -11.78
CA GLU A 11 -0.93 26.37 -13.23
C GLU A 11 -2.37 26.13 -13.68
N ARG A 12 -3.16 25.37 -12.91
CA ARG A 12 -4.60 25.19 -13.17
C ARG A 12 -5.35 26.51 -13.13
N GLY A 13 -5.03 27.38 -12.17
CA GLY A 13 -5.61 28.73 -12.07
C GLY A 13 -5.28 29.58 -13.29
N GLN A 14 -4.01 29.63 -13.70
CA GLN A 14 -3.58 30.34 -14.92
C GLN A 14 -4.28 29.82 -16.17
N ILE A 15 -4.35 28.50 -16.35
CA ILE A 15 -5.03 27.87 -17.49
C ILE A 15 -6.51 28.24 -17.51
N LYS A 16 -7.18 28.27 -16.35
CA LYS A 16 -8.59 28.65 -16.23
C LYS A 16 -8.81 30.09 -16.70
N VAL A 17 -8.01 31.03 -16.21
CA VAL A 17 -8.07 32.45 -16.63
C VAL A 17 -7.84 32.57 -18.13
N LEU A 18 -6.78 31.95 -18.67
CA LEU A 18 -6.46 32.00 -20.10
C LEU A 18 -7.57 31.41 -20.98
N SER A 19 -8.22 30.34 -20.53
CA SER A 19 -9.36 29.74 -21.25
C SER A 19 -10.57 30.66 -21.32
N THR A 20 -10.84 31.44 -20.26
CA THR A 20 -11.92 32.42 -20.23
C THR A 20 -11.64 33.61 -21.14
N THR A 21 -10.37 34.03 -21.28
CA THR A 21 -9.95 35.09 -22.21
C THR A 21 -9.81 34.59 -23.66
N ALA A 22 -10.35 33.42 -24.00
CA ALA A 22 -10.34 32.81 -25.33
C ALA A 22 -8.94 32.55 -25.94
N TYR A 23 -7.92 32.31 -25.11
CA TYR A 23 -6.60 31.91 -25.60
C TYR A 23 -6.64 30.49 -26.18
N THR A 24 -5.87 30.26 -27.25
CA THR A 24 -5.69 28.92 -27.81
C THR A 24 -4.86 28.04 -26.87
N VAL A 25 -5.10 26.73 -26.88
CA VAL A 25 -4.32 25.75 -26.08
C VAL A 25 -2.82 25.85 -26.35
N LYS A 26 -2.43 26.17 -27.59
CA LYS A 26 -1.03 26.41 -27.96
C LYS A 26 -0.45 27.60 -27.18
N ARG A 27 -1.13 28.74 -27.19
CA ARG A 27 -0.66 29.95 -26.50
C ARG A 27 -0.63 29.77 -24.99
N SER A 28 -1.62 29.06 -24.42
CA SER A 28 -1.63 28.72 -23.00
C SER A 28 -0.47 27.80 -22.60
N ALA A 29 -0.10 26.85 -23.46
CA ALA A 29 1.08 26.00 -23.26
C ALA A 29 2.37 26.82 -23.20
N ASP A 30 2.51 27.79 -24.10
CA ASP A 30 3.69 28.66 -24.17
C ASP A 30 3.83 29.59 -22.96
N VAL A 31 2.71 30.04 -22.38
CA VAL A 31 2.66 30.88 -21.17
C VAL A 31 2.96 30.04 -19.92
N VAL A 32 2.28 28.91 -19.75
CA VAL A 32 2.40 28.05 -18.55
C VAL A 32 3.66 27.19 -18.59
N LYS A 33 4.42 27.21 -19.71
CA LYS A 33 5.63 26.40 -19.94
C LYS A 33 5.38 24.90 -19.75
N ARG A 34 4.22 24.43 -20.21
CA ARG A 34 3.78 23.02 -20.13
C ARG A 34 3.43 22.49 -21.51
N SER A 35 3.50 21.18 -21.67
CA SER A 35 3.00 20.53 -22.88
C SER A 35 1.49 20.77 -23.05
N ARG A 36 1.02 20.76 -24.31
CA ARG A 36 -0.41 20.92 -24.65
C ARG A 36 -1.28 19.80 -24.07
N LYS A 37 -0.73 18.58 -23.91
CA LYS A 37 -1.50 17.40 -23.50
C LYS A 37 -2.09 17.50 -22.07
N PRO A 38 -1.33 17.84 -21.02
CA PRO A 38 -1.89 18.03 -19.68
C PRO A 38 -2.89 19.19 -19.60
N ILE A 39 -2.68 20.26 -20.39
CA ILE A 39 -3.61 21.40 -20.48
C ILE A 39 -4.94 20.97 -21.09
N MET A 40 -4.89 20.25 -22.22
CA MET A 40 -6.09 19.72 -22.88
C MET A 40 -6.84 18.74 -21.97
N ASN A 41 -6.11 17.83 -21.30
CA ASN A 41 -6.71 16.90 -20.34
C ASN A 41 -7.39 17.63 -19.16
N PHE A 42 -6.80 18.72 -18.66
CA PHE A 42 -7.39 19.54 -17.61
C PHE A 42 -8.65 20.26 -18.09
N LEU A 43 -8.61 20.90 -19.26
CA LEU A 43 -9.76 21.62 -19.83
C LEU A 43 -10.95 20.70 -20.10
N CYS A 44 -10.71 19.47 -20.58
CA CYS A 44 -11.76 18.48 -20.80
C CYS A 44 -12.37 17.93 -19.50
N HIS A 45 -11.63 17.94 -18.39
CA HIS A 45 -12.00 17.23 -17.16
C HIS A 45 -11.69 18.03 -15.89
N GLN A 46 -12.09 19.31 -15.81
CA GLN A 46 -11.68 20.22 -14.73
C GLN A 46 -11.95 19.65 -13.32
N GLU A 47 -13.16 19.17 -13.05
CA GLU A 47 -13.52 18.61 -11.74
C GLU A 47 -12.84 17.27 -11.43
N LYS A 48 -12.65 16.44 -12.46
CA LYS A 48 -12.08 15.08 -12.33
C LYS A 48 -10.56 15.04 -12.51
N TYR A 49 -9.91 16.18 -12.74
CA TYR A 49 -8.48 16.22 -13.06
C TYR A 49 -7.64 16.01 -11.79
N GLY A 50 -6.82 14.96 -11.82
CA GLY A 50 -5.94 14.59 -10.70
C GLY A 50 -6.66 13.92 -9.53
N THR A 51 -7.96 13.62 -9.63
CA THR A 51 -8.70 12.85 -8.61
C THR A 51 -8.59 11.34 -8.82
N LYS A 52 -8.14 10.91 -10.00
CA LYS A 52 -7.92 9.50 -10.32
C LYS A 52 -6.70 8.97 -9.57
N ASN A 53 -6.95 8.27 -8.48
CA ASN A 53 -5.94 7.47 -7.79
C ASN A 53 -5.69 6.18 -8.58
N SER A 54 -4.44 5.72 -8.65
CA SER A 54 -4.17 4.36 -9.08
C SER A 54 -4.62 3.40 -7.98
N SER A 55 -5.14 2.23 -8.36
CA SER A 55 -5.50 1.16 -7.42
C SER A 55 -4.30 0.57 -6.67
N GLY A 56 -3.09 1.03 -6.98
CA GLY A 56 -1.85 0.50 -6.42
C GLY A 56 -1.54 -0.92 -6.92
N ARG A 57 -0.56 -1.55 -6.26
CA ARG A 57 -0.20 -2.94 -6.52
C ARG A 57 -1.19 -3.86 -5.80
N PRO A 58 -1.74 -4.89 -6.47
CA PRO A 58 -2.59 -5.87 -5.78
C PRO A 58 -1.82 -6.60 -4.69
N SER A 59 -2.55 -7.05 -3.67
CA SER A 59 -2.03 -7.88 -2.58
C SER A 59 -1.46 -9.19 -3.12
N LYS A 60 -0.36 -9.67 -2.52
CA LYS A 60 0.17 -11.02 -2.80
C LYS A 60 -0.76 -12.11 -2.24
N LEU A 61 -1.38 -11.86 -1.09
CA LEU A 61 -2.35 -12.77 -0.47
C LEU A 61 -3.67 -12.77 -1.24
N ASN A 62 -4.16 -13.97 -1.57
CA ASN A 62 -5.50 -14.23 -2.07
C ASN A 62 -6.54 -14.08 -0.94
N ASP A 63 -7.81 -13.86 -1.29
CA ASP A 63 -8.88 -13.66 -0.29
C ASP A 63 -9.16 -14.91 0.53
N LEU A 64 -9.00 -16.10 -0.06
CA LEU A 64 -9.08 -17.37 0.65
C LEU A 64 -7.95 -17.52 1.69
N GLU A 65 -6.72 -17.20 1.30
CA GLU A 65 -5.57 -17.23 2.21
C GLU A 65 -5.75 -16.26 3.36
N LYS A 66 -6.21 -15.03 3.08
CA LYS A 66 -6.51 -14.04 4.13
C LYS A 66 -7.53 -14.57 5.12
N ARG A 67 -8.61 -15.19 4.63
CA ARG A 67 -9.66 -15.76 5.48
C ARG A 67 -9.13 -16.88 6.36
N GLU A 68 -8.32 -17.76 5.80
CA GLU A 68 -7.76 -18.90 6.54
C GLU A 68 -6.76 -18.44 7.61
N ILE A 69 -5.85 -17.55 7.26
CA ILE A 69 -4.90 -16.95 8.19
C ILE A 69 -5.63 -16.25 9.35
N LEU A 70 -6.69 -15.49 9.05
CA LEU A 70 -7.50 -14.84 10.08
C LEU A 70 -8.21 -15.84 10.98
N ARG A 71 -8.77 -16.90 10.40
CA ARG A 71 -9.44 -17.96 11.15
C ARG A 71 -8.48 -18.65 12.11
N THR A 72 -7.33 -19.09 11.60
CA THR A 72 -6.30 -19.76 12.39
C THR A 72 -5.75 -18.86 13.48
N ALA A 73 -5.41 -17.61 13.16
CA ALA A 73 -4.90 -16.65 14.13
C ALA A 73 -5.92 -16.31 15.23
N SER A 74 -7.22 -16.37 14.92
CA SER A 74 -8.28 -16.08 15.90
C SER A 74 -8.59 -17.27 16.81
N SER A 75 -8.41 -18.51 16.32
CA SER A 75 -8.74 -19.72 17.07
C SER A 75 -7.56 -20.32 17.82
N SER A 76 -6.32 -19.93 17.50
CA SER A 76 -5.12 -20.58 18.02
C SER A 76 -4.07 -19.59 18.55
N THR A 77 -3.27 -20.04 19.52
CA THR A 77 -2.14 -19.28 20.09
C THR A 77 -0.82 -19.84 19.56
N ILE A 78 -0.63 -19.77 18.25
CA ILE A 78 0.56 -20.30 17.56
C ILE A 78 1.38 -19.16 16.94
N SER A 79 2.63 -19.45 16.57
CA SER A 79 3.51 -18.49 15.93
C SER A 79 3.11 -18.19 14.48
N ILE A 80 3.57 -17.06 13.95
CA ILE A 80 3.29 -16.65 12.55
C ILE A 80 3.80 -17.70 11.55
N ASN A 81 4.96 -18.31 11.82
CA ASN A 81 5.50 -19.35 10.95
C ASN A 81 4.61 -20.59 10.94
N GLU A 82 4.05 -20.98 12.09
CA GLU A 82 3.07 -22.07 12.17
C GLU A 82 1.75 -21.73 11.47
N ILE A 83 1.33 -20.47 11.49
CA ILE A 83 0.17 -20.02 10.69
C ILE A 83 0.47 -20.18 9.20
N CYS A 84 1.65 -19.79 8.73
CA CYS A 84 2.02 -19.95 7.32
C CYS A 84 2.03 -21.43 6.88
N THR A 85 2.56 -22.32 7.72
CA THR A 85 2.62 -23.76 7.42
C THR A 85 1.23 -24.40 7.43
N THR A 86 0.39 -24.07 8.42
CA THR A 86 -0.98 -24.61 8.50
C THR A 86 -1.88 -24.11 7.37
N CYS A 87 -1.73 -22.86 6.96
CA CYS A 87 -2.47 -22.29 5.84
C CYS A 87 -1.89 -22.67 4.47
N GLY A 88 -0.78 -23.41 4.42
CA GLY A 88 -0.12 -23.82 3.16
C GLY A 88 0.29 -22.64 2.27
N SER A 89 0.66 -21.51 2.89
CA SER A 89 0.87 -20.26 2.17
C SER A 89 2.36 -19.95 2.01
N ASP A 90 2.84 -19.84 0.77
CA ASP A 90 4.22 -19.47 0.42
C ASP A 90 4.51 -17.96 0.59
N ASN A 91 3.77 -17.32 1.49
CA ASN A 91 3.89 -15.90 1.76
C ASN A 91 4.94 -15.63 2.84
N SER A 92 5.59 -14.46 2.73
CA SER A 92 6.56 -14.09 3.75
C SER A 92 5.87 -13.87 5.10
N GLU A 93 6.54 -14.22 6.20
CA GLU A 93 6.05 -13.96 7.56
C GLU A 93 5.67 -12.49 7.73
N SER A 94 6.44 -11.58 7.14
CA SER A 94 6.17 -10.14 7.19
C SER A 94 4.88 -9.75 6.47
N THR A 95 4.49 -10.46 5.40
CA THR A 95 3.24 -10.24 4.67
C THR A 95 2.05 -10.62 5.53
N VAL A 96 2.12 -11.80 6.15
CA VAL A 96 1.11 -12.30 7.08
C VAL A 96 1.01 -11.37 8.28
N TRP A 97 2.14 -10.93 8.82
CA TRP A 97 2.15 -10.00 9.94
C TRP A 97 1.50 -8.66 9.62
N ARG A 98 1.84 -8.03 8.48
CA ARG A 98 1.18 -6.79 8.01
C ARG A 98 -0.32 -6.93 7.80
N MET A 99 -0.79 -8.14 7.53
CA MET A 99 -2.21 -8.42 7.42
C MET A 99 -2.86 -8.48 8.81
N LEU A 100 -2.26 -9.22 9.74
CA LEU A 100 -2.77 -9.40 11.10
C LEU A 100 -2.69 -8.11 11.94
N ASP A 101 -1.67 -7.28 11.74
CA ASP A 101 -1.49 -6.00 12.43
C ASP A 101 -2.65 -5.00 12.15
N LYS A 102 -3.38 -5.19 11.04
CA LYS A 102 -4.58 -4.40 10.73
C LYS A 102 -5.82 -4.84 11.52
N CYS A 103 -5.77 -5.99 12.19
CA CYS A 103 -6.90 -6.54 12.92
C CYS A 103 -6.83 -6.13 14.39
N PRO A 104 -7.79 -5.33 14.90
CA PRO A 104 -7.74 -4.83 16.28
C PRO A 104 -7.91 -5.92 17.34
N ASN A 105 -8.46 -7.08 16.97
CA ASN A 105 -8.77 -8.17 17.89
C ASN A 105 -7.64 -9.20 18.04
N ILE A 106 -6.58 -9.10 17.24
CA ILE A 106 -5.47 -10.05 17.24
C ILE A 106 -4.24 -9.34 17.80
N VAL A 107 -3.86 -9.69 19.03
CA VAL A 107 -2.72 -9.07 19.72
C VAL A 107 -1.53 -10.03 19.72
N ARG A 108 -0.38 -9.55 19.25
CA ARG A 108 0.87 -10.28 19.36
C ARG A 108 1.39 -10.20 20.79
N SER A 109 1.71 -11.36 21.35
CA SER A 109 2.42 -11.46 22.62
C SER A 109 3.77 -12.15 22.44
N ARG A 110 4.71 -11.86 23.34
CA ARG A 110 5.95 -12.62 23.45
C ARG A 110 5.71 -13.78 24.40
N MET A 111 5.87 -15.01 23.92
CA MET A 111 5.85 -16.17 24.79
C MET A 111 7.06 -16.11 25.73
N LYS A 112 6.86 -16.46 27.01
CA LYS A 112 7.96 -16.60 27.97
C LYS A 112 8.83 -17.79 27.54
N CYS A 113 10.14 -17.58 27.42
CA CYS A 113 11.07 -18.69 27.26
C CYS A 113 11.06 -19.53 28.55
N PRO A 114 10.84 -20.85 28.49
CA PRO A 114 10.93 -21.70 29.67
C PRO A 114 12.35 -21.62 30.24
N GLN A 115 12.47 -21.44 31.55
CA GLN A 115 13.78 -21.49 32.20
C GLN A 115 14.30 -22.92 32.08
N LEU A 116 15.45 -23.10 31.43
CA LEU A 116 16.10 -24.40 31.32
C LEU A 116 16.42 -24.89 32.73
N THR A 117 15.78 -25.99 33.13
CA THR A 117 16.07 -26.66 34.41
C THR A 117 17.54 -27.07 34.47
N GLN A 118 18.12 -27.04 35.67
CA GLN A 118 19.53 -27.38 35.91
C GLN A 118 19.93 -28.75 35.33
N ALA A 119 18.99 -29.70 35.25
CA ALA A 119 19.14 -30.99 34.58
C ALA A 119 19.53 -30.89 33.09
N TYR A 120 18.98 -29.94 32.33
CA TYR A 120 19.31 -29.72 30.92
C TYR A 120 20.69 -29.04 30.74
N ASN A 121 21.11 -28.23 31.72
CA ASN A 121 22.40 -27.55 31.68
C ASN A 121 23.57 -28.46 32.10
N GLY A 122 23.31 -29.51 32.87
CA GLY A 122 24.33 -30.48 33.33
C GLY A 122 24.82 -31.44 32.26
N GLU A 123 24.00 -31.74 31.24
CA GLU A 123 24.35 -32.71 30.18
C GLU A 123 25.23 -32.13 29.07
N ARG A 124 25.44 -30.80 29.03
CA ARG A 124 26.38 -30.15 28.09
C ARG A 124 27.81 -30.03 28.64
N LEU A 125 28.05 -30.51 29.87
CA LEU A 125 29.35 -30.56 30.52
C LEU A 125 29.84 -32.02 30.56
N CYS A 126 30.08 -32.59 29.38
CA CYS A 126 30.86 -33.82 29.19
C CYS A 126 31.81 -33.60 28.00
#